data_AF-A0A673SNX6-F1
#
_entry.id   AF-A0A673SNX6-F1
#
_cell.length_a   1.000
_cell.length_b   1.000
_cell.length_c   1.000
_cell.angle_alpha   90.00
_cell.angle_beta   90.00
_cell.angle_gamma   90.00
#
_symmetry.space_group_name_H-M   'P 1'
#
loop_
_entity.id
_entity.type
_entity.pdbx_description
1 polymer ?
#
loop_
_entity_poly.entity_id
_entity_poly.type
_entity_poly.pdbx_seq_one_letter_code
_entity_poly.pdbx_strand_id
1 'polypeptide(L)'
;MAAKGAHGSHLKMESELERCRAEGHWDRMPELVRQLQTLGVPGGGGHRRTGPSAAFTSLDADDFGKLLLAEALLEQCLKENHTKIKDSISLPEKNEPKMNEARNYLSSILNHGRLSPQYLCEAMLIQGKLHYVEGSYRDAISMYARAGIDDMVMENKPLYQMRLLAEAFVIKARLQLLGGTQSWWSEVLQGR
;
A
#
# COMPACT_ATOMS: atom_id res chain seq x y z
N MET A 1 13.17 14.30 -32.80
CA MET A 1 13.65 12.95 -32.41
C MET A 1 13.88 12.76 -30.90
N ALA A 2 13.35 13.60 -29.99
CA ALA A 2 13.70 13.54 -28.55
C ALA A 2 12.66 12.86 -27.61
N ALA A 3 11.45 12.56 -28.08
CA ALA A 3 10.38 12.05 -27.21
C ALA A 3 10.49 10.55 -26.84
N LYS A 4 11.30 9.76 -27.56
CA LYS A 4 11.46 8.31 -27.32
C LYS A 4 12.32 7.97 -26.08
N GLY A 5 13.18 8.87 -25.62
CA GLY A 5 14.08 8.62 -24.48
C GLY A 5 13.38 8.67 -23.12
N ALA A 6 12.53 9.67 -22.89
CA ALA A 6 11.86 9.88 -21.60
C ALA A 6 10.83 8.80 -21.24
N HIS A 7 10.16 8.24 -22.25
CA HIS A 7 9.20 7.14 -22.06
C HIS A 7 9.92 5.83 -21.68
N GLY A 8 11.12 5.59 -22.23
CA GLY A 8 11.94 4.43 -21.87
C GLY A 8 12.49 4.51 -20.45
N SER A 9 12.88 5.69 -19.98
CA SER A 9 13.32 5.88 -18.58
C SER A 9 12.19 5.71 -17.57
N HIS A 10 10.96 6.14 -17.90
CA HIS A 10 9.80 5.98 -17.03
C HIS A 10 9.42 4.50 -16.86
N LEU A 11 9.33 3.75 -17.96
CA LEU A 11 9.02 2.31 -17.91
C LEU A 11 10.08 1.51 -17.16
N LYS A 12 11.36 1.87 -17.34
CA LYS A 12 12.46 1.27 -16.57
C LYS A 12 12.31 1.55 -15.07
N MET A 13 11.91 2.76 -14.71
CA MET A 13 11.68 3.16 -13.32
C MET A 13 10.53 2.37 -12.67
N GLU A 14 9.40 2.24 -13.37
CA GLU A 14 8.25 1.45 -12.92
C GLU A 14 8.61 -0.03 -12.70
N SER A 15 9.38 -0.62 -13.63
CA SER A 15 9.85 -1.99 -13.48
C SER A 15 10.79 -2.18 -12.29
N GLU A 16 11.64 -1.19 -12.00
CA GLU A 16 12.55 -1.24 -10.84
C GLU A 16 11.78 -1.08 -9.52
N LEU A 17 10.74 -0.24 -9.48
CA LEU A 17 9.85 -0.13 -8.33
C LEU A 17 9.14 -1.45 -8.05
N GLU A 18 8.54 -2.06 -9.08
CA GLU A 18 7.88 -3.35 -8.95
C GLU A 18 8.83 -4.44 -8.44
N ARG A 19 10.03 -4.52 -9.03
CA ARG A 19 11.08 -5.46 -8.61
C ARG A 19 11.51 -5.21 -7.16
N CYS A 20 11.68 -3.95 -6.78
CA CYS A 20 12.04 -3.56 -5.42
C CYS A 20 10.99 -4.03 -4.40
N ARG A 21 9.69 -3.84 -4.69
CA ARG A 21 8.58 -4.34 -3.85
C ARG A 21 8.52 -5.86 -3.79
N ALA A 22 8.76 -6.53 -4.91
CA ALA A 22 8.70 -7.99 -5.02
C ALA A 22 9.84 -8.67 -4.24
N GLU A 23 11.04 -8.11 -4.29
CA GLU A 23 12.23 -8.64 -3.60
C GLU A 23 12.33 -8.17 -2.14
N GLY A 24 11.49 -7.23 -1.71
CA GLY A 24 11.51 -6.68 -0.35
C GLY A 24 12.70 -5.76 -0.08
N HIS A 25 13.19 -5.05 -1.10
CA HIS A 25 14.31 -4.11 -1.01
C HIS A 25 13.89 -2.74 -0.44
N TRP A 26 13.22 -2.76 0.72
CA TRP A 26 12.58 -1.58 1.33
C TRP A 26 13.52 -0.40 1.56
N ASP A 27 14.80 -0.65 1.86
CA ASP A 27 15.81 0.40 2.07
C ASP A 27 16.09 1.25 0.82
N ARG A 28 15.84 0.70 -0.38
CA ARG A 28 16.01 1.42 -1.65
C ARG A 28 14.77 2.22 -2.05
N MET A 29 13.62 1.95 -1.43
CA MET A 29 12.34 2.55 -1.83
C MET A 29 12.33 4.09 -1.74
N PRO A 30 12.85 4.74 -0.68
CA PRO A 30 12.82 6.19 -0.58
C PRO A 30 13.57 6.90 -1.71
N GLU A 31 14.72 6.37 -2.10
CA GLU A 31 15.51 6.93 -3.20
C GLU A 31 14.80 6.74 -4.55
N LEU A 32 14.13 5.60 -4.75
CA LEU A 32 13.34 5.38 -5.96
C LEU A 32 12.11 6.31 -6.01
N VAL A 33 11.40 6.50 -4.90
CA VAL A 33 10.26 7.44 -4.85
C VAL A 33 10.72 8.87 -5.14
N ARG A 34 11.86 9.29 -4.59
CA ARG A 34 12.46 10.60 -4.88
C ARG A 34 12.74 10.76 -6.38
N GLN A 35 13.32 9.75 -7.02
CA GLN A 35 13.58 9.76 -8.45
C GLN A 35 12.29 9.82 -9.27
N LEU A 36 11.25 9.07 -8.88
CA LEU A 36 9.92 9.11 -9.52
C LEU A 36 9.33 10.53 -9.47
N GLN A 37 9.38 11.17 -8.31
CA GLN A 37 8.88 12.53 -8.12
C GLN A 37 9.66 13.55 -8.96
N THR A 38 10.97 13.38 -9.13
CA THR A 38 11.77 14.26 -10.01
C THR A 38 11.43 14.10 -11.50
N LEU A 39 11.00 12.91 -11.92
CA LEU A 39 10.56 12.64 -13.29
C LEU A 39 9.12 13.15 -13.56
N GLY A 40 8.29 13.24 -12.52
CA GLY A 40 6.90 13.70 -12.57
C GLY A 40 6.69 15.21 -12.58
N VAL A 41 7.75 16.02 -12.73
CA VAL A 41 7.65 17.49 -12.86
C VAL A 41 7.65 17.90 -14.34
N PRO A 42 6.48 18.08 -15.00
CA PRO A 42 6.42 18.89 -16.19
C PRO A 42 6.40 20.35 -15.76
N GLY A 43 7.45 21.09 -16.09
CA GLY A 43 7.37 22.55 -16.08
C GLY A 43 6.28 23.00 -17.06
N GLY A 44 5.35 23.83 -16.58
CA GLY A 44 4.52 24.71 -17.40
C GLY A 44 3.27 24.08 -18.01
N GLY A 45 2.15 24.79 -17.90
CA GLY A 45 0.82 24.35 -18.31
C GLY A 45 0.67 23.99 -19.80
N GLY A 46 -0.36 23.20 -20.10
CA GLY A 46 -0.89 23.09 -21.47
C GLY A 46 -1.46 21.72 -21.84
N HIS A 47 -2.79 21.63 -21.83
CA HIS A 47 -3.64 20.88 -22.76
C HIS A 47 -3.43 19.37 -23.00
N ARG A 48 -4.45 18.60 -22.54
CA ARG A 48 -5.11 17.42 -23.15
C ARG A 48 -4.25 16.51 -24.04
N ARG A 49 -4.08 15.26 -23.60
CA ARG A 49 -4.18 14.08 -24.49
C ARG A 49 -4.89 12.93 -23.79
N THR A 50 -6.13 12.72 -24.19
CA THR A 50 -6.92 11.51 -23.98
C THR A 50 -6.34 10.38 -24.85
N GLY A 51 -5.68 9.42 -24.20
CA GLY A 51 -5.28 8.12 -24.76
C GLY A 51 -5.42 7.03 -23.67
N PRO A 52 -5.56 5.74 -24.02
CA PRO A 52 -6.01 4.71 -23.07
C PRO A 52 -4.96 4.28 -22.04
N SER A 53 -3.72 4.75 -22.16
CA SER A 53 -2.69 4.59 -21.14
C SER A 53 -2.70 5.87 -20.31
N ALA A 54 -3.48 5.87 -19.23
CA ALA A 54 -3.62 7.00 -18.32
C ALA A 54 -2.25 7.38 -17.78
N ALA A 55 -1.61 8.36 -18.43
CA ALA A 55 -0.39 8.96 -17.96
C ALA A 55 -0.70 9.61 -16.62
N PHE A 56 -0.16 8.98 -15.59
CA PHE A 56 -0.08 9.43 -14.21
C PHE A 56 -0.10 10.95 -14.11
N THR A 57 -1.11 11.53 -13.45
CA THR A 57 -1.06 12.97 -13.19
C THR A 57 0.03 13.22 -12.14
N SER A 58 0.67 14.39 -12.16
CA SER A 58 1.73 14.72 -11.19
C SER A 58 1.27 14.61 -9.72
N LEU A 59 -0.04 14.72 -9.49
CA LEU A 59 -0.67 14.56 -8.18
C LEU A 59 -0.81 13.08 -7.78
N ASP A 60 -1.13 12.20 -8.74
CA ASP A 60 -1.17 10.76 -8.52
C ASP A 60 0.23 10.21 -8.19
N ALA A 61 1.27 10.86 -8.72
CA ALA A 61 2.66 10.53 -8.43
C ALA A 61 3.09 10.80 -7.00
N ASP A 62 2.56 11.85 -6.39
CA ASP A 62 2.85 12.15 -5.00
C ASP A 62 2.18 11.14 -4.06
N ASP A 63 0.87 10.89 -4.24
CA ASP A 63 0.14 9.94 -3.38
C ASP A 63 0.61 8.49 -3.60
N PHE A 64 1.04 8.12 -4.80
CA PHE A 64 1.64 6.80 -5.04
C PHE A 64 3.04 6.70 -4.44
N GLY A 65 3.83 7.77 -4.50
CA GLY A 65 5.09 7.85 -3.76
C GLY A 65 4.88 7.61 -2.26
N LYS A 66 3.86 8.26 -1.67
CA LYS A 66 3.48 8.04 -0.27
C LYS A 66 3.04 6.60 -0.01
N LEU A 67 2.31 5.96 -0.93
CA LEU A 67 1.91 4.55 -0.79
C LEU A 67 3.15 3.64 -0.67
N LEU A 68 4.13 3.84 -1.55
CA LEU A 68 5.37 3.08 -1.56
C LEU A 68 6.21 3.31 -0.30
N LEU A 69 6.28 4.55 0.17
CA LEU A 69 6.97 4.89 1.41
C LEU A 69 6.28 4.25 2.62
N ALA A 70 4.94 4.29 2.67
CA ALA A 70 4.18 3.67 3.74
C ALA A 70 4.41 2.16 3.82
N GLU A 71 4.38 1.48 2.67
CA GLU A 71 4.68 0.04 2.60
C GLU A 71 6.10 -0.24 3.10
N ALA A 72 7.11 0.46 2.59
CA ALA A 72 8.50 0.25 2.96
C ALA A 72 8.76 0.49 4.46
N LEU A 73 8.20 1.56 5.02
CA LEU A 73 8.33 1.88 6.44
C LEU A 73 7.66 0.83 7.33
N LEU A 74 6.47 0.36 6.94
CA LEU A 74 5.78 -0.70 7.67
C LEU A 74 6.62 -1.99 7.61
N GLU A 75 7.04 -2.44 6.44
CA GLU A 75 7.78 -3.69 6.30
C GLU A 75 9.14 -3.65 7.02
N GLN A 76 9.83 -2.50 7.04
CA GLN A 76 11.03 -2.30 7.86
C GLN A 76 10.72 -2.42 9.36
N CYS A 77 9.64 -1.77 9.82
CA CYS A 77 9.21 -1.88 11.22
C CYS A 77 8.94 -3.34 11.62
N LEU A 78 8.27 -4.11 10.76
CA LEU A 78 7.98 -5.52 11.01
C LEU A 78 9.25 -6.38 11.01
N LYS A 79 10.19 -6.10 10.12
CA LYS A 79 11.49 -6.79 10.07
C LYS A 79 12.30 -6.55 11.35
N GLU A 80 12.30 -5.33 11.86
CA GLU A 80 13.00 -4.95 13.10
C GLU A 80 12.34 -5.55 14.36
N ASN A 81 11.03 -5.76 14.32
CA ASN A 81 10.23 -6.27 15.43
C ASN A 81 9.79 -7.74 15.27
N HIS A 82 10.47 -8.51 14.43
CA HIS A 82 10.05 -9.87 14.05
C HIS A 82 9.79 -10.80 15.26
N THR A 83 10.60 -10.71 16.31
CA THR A 83 10.46 -11.53 17.52
C THR A 83 9.14 -11.25 18.25
N LYS A 84 8.81 -9.97 18.47
CA LYS A 84 7.56 -9.54 19.12
C LYS A 84 6.33 -10.01 18.34
N ILE A 85 6.36 -9.88 17.02
CA ILE A 85 5.25 -10.30 16.14
C ILE A 85 5.05 -11.81 16.19
N LYS A 86 6.15 -12.57 16.18
CA LYS A 86 6.10 -14.04 16.32
C LYS A 86 5.48 -14.47 17.64
N ASP A 87 5.78 -13.73 18.71
CA ASP A 87 5.23 -13.95 20.04
C ASP A 87 3.82 -13.34 20.22
N SER A 88 3.20 -12.84 19.14
CA SER A 88 1.88 -12.21 19.12
C SER A 88 1.75 -11.00 20.06
N ILE A 89 2.85 -10.28 20.28
CA ILE A 89 2.90 -9.05 21.07
C ILE A 89 2.58 -7.88 20.13
N SER A 90 1.51 -7.15 20.45
CA SER A 90 1.12 -5.93 19.72
C SER A 90 2.22 -4.87 19.79
N LEU A 91 2.42 -4.14 18.69
CA LEU A 91 3.34 -3.01 18.63
C LEU A 91 2.56 -1.71 18.84
N PRO A 92 2.60 -1.07 20.02
CA PRO A 92 1.91 0.19 20.21
C PRO A 92 2.59 1.31 19.40
N GLU A 93 1.79 2.12 18.69
CA GLU A 93 2.22 3.26 17.87
C GLU A 93 3.29 4.14 18.51
N LYS A 94 3.14 4.41 19.82
CA LYS A 94 4.01 5.33 20.56
C LYS A 94 5.48 4.91 20.59
N ASN A 95 5.77 3.64 20.35
CA ASN A 95 7.12 3.10 20.45
C ASN A 95 7.79 2.89 19.09
N GLU A 96 7.03 2.98 17.99
CA GLU A 96 7.50 2.59 16.66
C GLU A 96 7.34 3.76 15.67
N PRO A 97 8.35 4.65 15.53
CA PRO A 97 8.24 5.86 14.73
C PRO A 97 7.96 5.59 13.25
N LYS A 98 8.53 4.52 12.68
CA LYS A 98 8.29 4.11 11.29
C LYS A 98 6.84 3.72 11.02
N MET A 99 6.22 3.06 12.00
CA MET A 99 4.80 2.68 11.90
C MET A 99 3.90 3.93 11.97
N ASN A 100 4.24 4.90 12.82
CA ASN A 100 3.53 6.18 12.88
C ASN A 100 3.63 6.96 11.56
N GLU A 101 4.83 7.03 10.97
CA GLU A 101 5.04 7.68 9.69
C GLU A 101 4.27 6.98 8.56
N ALA A 102 4.28 5.63 8.51
CA ALA A 102 3.47 4.87 7.57
C ALA A 102 1.97 5.15 7.70
N ARG A 103 1.44 5.22 8.94
CA ARG A 103 0.04 5.57 9.22
C ARG A 103 -0.32 6.95 8.68
N ASN A 104 0.55 7.94 8.85
CA ASN A 104 0.31 9.30 8.36
C ASN A 104 0.20 9.34 6.84
N TYR A 105 1.08 8.63 6.13
CA TYR A 105 0.99 8.51 4.67
C TYR A 105 -0.30 7.84 4.22
N LEU A 106 -0.63 6.68 4.80
CA LEU A 106 -1.85 5.93 4.43
C LEU A 106 -3.12 6.72 4.72
N SER A 107 -3.16 7.42 5.86
CA SER A 107 -4.30 8.26 6.23
C SER A 107 -4.48 9.42 5.25
N SER A 108 -3.39 10.07 4.84
CA SER A 108 -3.44 11.11 3.82
C SER A 108 -3.96 10.58 2.49
N ILE A 109 -3.46 9.43 2.02
CA ILE A 109 -3.87 8.81 0.75
C ILE A 109 -5.36 8.44 0.78
N LEU A 110 -5.80 7.74 1.82
CA LEU A 110 -7.18 7.26 1.94
C LEU A 110 -8.18 8.41 2.13
N ASN A 111 -7.78 9.52 2.75
CA ASN A 111 -8.61 10.72 2.88
C ASN A 111 -8.71 11.49 1.57
N HIS A 112 -7.64 11.53 0.77
CA HIS A 112 -7.66 12.21 -0.53
C HIS A 112 -8.44 11.41 -1.58
N GLY A 113 -8.30 10.07 -1.59
CA GLY A 113 -9.02 9.19 -2.51
C GLY A 113 -8.67 9.40 -3.99
N ARG A 114 -7.46 9.93 -4.28
CA ARG A 114 -7.04 10.31 -5.64
C ARG A 114 -6.41 9.18 -6.45
N LEU A 115 -5.85 8.19 -5.77
CA LEU A 115 -5.23 7.05 -6.42
C LEU A 115 -6.26 6.21 -7.18
N SER A 116 -5.77 5.44 -8.16
CA SER A 116 -6.61 4.46 -8.85
C SER A 116 -7.23 3.47 -7.84
N PRO A 117 -8.41 2.88 -8.13
CA PRO A 117 -9.05 1.94 -7.23
C PRO A 117 -8.13 0.79 -6.79
N GLN A 118 -7.28 0.29 -7.71
CA GLN A 118 -6.29 -0.74 -7.40
C GLN A 118 -5.31 -0.31 -6.30
N TYR A 119 -4.76 0.90 -6.39
CA TYR A 119 -3.80 1.40 -5.41
C TYR A 119 -4.48 1.86 -4.10
N LEU A 120 -5.73 2.31 -4.16
CA LEU A 120 -6.53 2.53 -2.94
C LEU A 120 -6.81 1.21 -2.21
N CYS A 121 -7.13 0.14 -2.93
CA CYS A 121 -7.24 -1.20 -2.35
C CYS A 121 -5.91 -1.64 -1.71
N GLU A 122 -4.77 -1.47 -2.40
CA GLU A 122 -3.45 -1.75 -1.81
C GLU A 122 -3.21 -0.95 -0.53
N ALA A 123 -3.52 0.35 -0.53
CA ALA A 123 -3.40 1.21 0.65
C ALA A 123 -4.27 0.69 1.82
N MET A 124 -5.48 0.22 1.54
CA MET A 124 -6.35 -0.40 2.56
C MET A 124 -5.77 -1.71 3.08
N LEU A 125 -5.22 -2.58 2.23
CA LEU A 125 -4.58 -3.83 2.68
C LEU A 125 -3.38 -3.55 3.60
N ILE A 126 -2.56 -2.56 3.25
CA ILE A 126 -1.41 -2.13 4.06
C ILE A 126 -1.87 -1.50 5.37
N GLN A 127 -2.88 -0.63 5.36
CA GLN A 127 -3.45 -0.04 6.58
C GLN A 127 -4.09 -1.12 7.47
N GLY A 128 -4.75 -2.12 6.89
CA GLY A 128 -5.29 -3.27 7.62
C GLY A 128 -4.18 -4.08 8.32
N LYS A 129 -3.05 -4.28 7.64
CA LYS A 129 -1.85 -4.94 8.20
C LYS A 129 -1.28 -4.12 9.37
N LEU A 130 -1.19 -2.81 9.21
CA LEU A 130 -0.74 -1.89 10.27
C LEU A 130 -1.64 -1.99 11.51
N HIS A 131 -2.96 -1.90 11.34
CA HIS A 131 -3.91 -2.03 12.45
C HIS A 131 -3.84 -3.40 13.14
N TYR A 132 -3.65 -4.48 12.38
CA TYR A 132 -3.49 -5.82 12.94
C TYR A 132 -2.26 -5.89 13.87
N VAL A 133 -1.13 -5.36 13.42
CA VAL A 133 0.13 -5.36 14.19
C VAL A 133 0.05 -4.45 15.41
N GLU A 134 -0.70 -3.35 15.31
CA GLU A 134 -1.00 -2.46 16.43
C GLU A 134 -1.95 -3.08 17.48
N GLY A 135 -2.67 -4.14 17.11
CA GLY A 135 -3.71 -4.77 17.95
C GLY A 135 -5.10 -4.14 17.79
N SER A 136 -5.26 -3.18 16.89
CA SER A 136 -6.54 -2.55 16.53
C SER A 136 -7.32 -3.44 15.55
N TYR A 137 -7.74 -4.62 16.01
CA TYR A 137 -8.35 -5.65 15.16
C TYR A 137 -9.65 -5.21 14.48
N ARG A 138 -10.45 -4.35 15.13
CA ARG A 138 -11.68 -3.77 14.54
C ARG A 138 -11.37 -2.97 13.28
N ASP A 139 -10.38 -2.10 13.36
CA ASP A 139 -9.99 -1.24 12.25
C ASP A 139 -9.34 -2.06 11.14
N ALA A 140 -8.56 -3.09 11.49
CA ALA A 140 -8.02 -4.04 10.52
C ALA A 140 -9.13 -4.74 9.71
N ILE A 141 -10.15 -5.27 10.40
CA ILE A 141 -11.33 -5.90 9.77
C ILE A 141 -12.02 -4.92 8.82
N SER A 142 -12.26 -3.68 9.28
CA SER A 142 -12.87 -2.63 8.46
C SER A 142 -12.08 -2.34 7.19
N MET A 143 -10.75 -2.25 7.27
CA MET A 143 -9.91 -2.04 6.09
C MET A 143 -9.98 -3.20 5.10
N TYR A 144 -9.89 -4.46 5.57
CA TYR A 144 -9.96 -5.63 4.68
C TYR A 144 -11.34 -5.78 4.02
N ALA A 145 -12.41 -5.46 4.76
CA ALA A 145 -13.77 -5.44 4.23
C ALA A 145 -13.91 -4.38 3.12
N ARG A 146 -13.46 -3.15 3.38
CA ARG A 146 -13.51 -2.04 2.40
C ARG A 146 -12.63 -2.29 1.18
N ALA A 147 -11.52 -3.02 1.33
CA ALA A 147 -10.65 -3.41 0.23
C ALA A 147 -11.30 -4.44 -0.71
N GLY A 148 -12.39 -5.10 -0.27
CA GLY A 148 -13.05 -6.15 -1.05
C GLY A 148 -12.18 -7.39 -1.22
N ILE A 149 -11.43 -7.78 -0.17
CA ILE A 149 -10.43 -8.87 -0.27
C ILE A 149 -11.01 -10.19 -0.79
N ASP A 150 -12.30 -10.46 -0.56
CA ASP A 150 -12.98 -11.67 -1.04
C ASP A 150 -13.20 -11.70 -2.55
N ASP A 151 -13.28 -10.52 -3.19
CA ASP A 151 -13.55 -10.36 -4.61
C ASP A 151 -12.25 -10.22 -5.44
N MET A 152 -11.08 -10.27 -4.79
CA MET A 152 -9.80 -10.04 -5.44
C MET A 152 -9.31 -11.26 -6.22
N VAL A 153 -9.14 -11.10 -7.54
CA VAL A 153 -8.61 -12.13 -8.44
C VAL A 153 -7.09 -12.23 -8.30
N MET A 154 -6.53 -13.43 -8.17
CA MET A 154 -5.07 -13.65 -8.01
C MET A 154 -4.31 -13.84 -9.35
N GLU A 155 -5.02 -14.04 -10.45
CA GLU A 155 -4.41 -14.35 -11.75
C GLU A 155 -3.66 -13.17 -12.37
N ASN A 156 -2.51 -13.45 -12.98
CA ASN A 156 -1.67 -12.49 -13.71
C ASN A 156 -1.23 -11.26 -12.89
N LYS A 157 -1.11 -11.42 -11.56
CA LYS A 157 -0.64 -10.36 -10.67
C LYS A 157 0.89 -10.36 -10.54
N PRO A 158 1.51 -9.19 -10.39
CA PRO A 158 2.94 -9.11 -10.06
C PRO A 158 3.21 -9.69 -8.67
N LEU A 159 4.44 -10.16 -8.45
CA LEU A 159 4.81 -10.92 -7.26
C LEU A 159 4.53 -10.17 -5.95
N TYR A 160 4.75 -8.86 -5.91
CA TYR A 160 4.47 -8.05 -4.72
C TYR A 160 2.98 -8.05 -4.34
N GLN A 161 2.07 -8.04 -5.32
CA GLN A 161 0.63 -8.08 -5.04
C GLN A 161 0.21 -9.45 -4.53
N MET A 162 0.75 -10.52 -5.13
CA MET A 162 0.48 -11.87 -4.64
C MET A 162 0.94 -12.02 -3.18
N ARG A 163 2.10 -11.47 -2.82
CA ARG A 163 2.58 -11.41 -1.43
C ARG A 163 1.60 -10.64 -0.53
N LEU A 164 1.23 -9.41 -0.91
CA LEU A 164 0.32 -8.57 -0.14
C LEU A 164 -1.03 -9.26 0.10
N LEU A 165 -1.58 -9.90 -0.93
CA LEU A 165 -2.85 -10.63 -0.84
C LEU A 165 -2.73 -11.87 0.05
N ALA A 166 -1.67 -12.67 -0.11
CA ALA A 166 -1.42 -13.82 0.74
C ALA A 166 -1.33 -13.43 2.23
N GLU A 167 -0.58 -12.37 2.54
CA GLU A 167 -0.49 -11.83 3.90
C GLU A 167 -1.84 -11.34 4.43
N ALA A 168 -2.60 -10.63 3.60
CA ALA A 168 -3.93 -10.15 3.96
C ALA A 168 -4.92 -11.29 4.25
N PHE A 169 -4.89 -12.38 3.47
CA PHE A 169 -5.70 -13.57 3.73
C PHE A 169 -5.31 -14.27 5.03
N VAL A 170 -4.01 -14.37 5.33
CA VAL A 170 -3.53 -14.93 6.60
C VAL A 170 -4.01 -14.09 7.79
N ILE A 171 -3.90 -12.76 7.70
CA ILE A 171 -4.37 -11.85 8.75
C ILE A 171 -5.88 -11.95 8.92
N LYS A 172 -6.65 -11.94 7.82
CA LYS A 172 -8.09 -12.14 7.86
C LYS A 172 -8.48 -13.44 8.58
N ALA A 173 -7.82 -14.56 8.23
CA ALA A 173 -8.06 -15.85 8.87
C ALA A 173 -7.74 -15.80 10.38
N ARG A 174 -6.64 -15.15 10.78
CA ARG A 174 -6.30 -14.94 12.20
C ARG A 174 -7.34 -14.11 12.94
N LEU A 175 -7.82 -13.02 12.33
CA LEU A 175 -8.87 -12.17 12.89
C LEU A 175 -10.18 -12.94 13.10
N GLN A 176 -10.55 -13.82 12.16
CA GLN A 176 -11.72 -14.69 12.30
C GLN A 176 -11.58 -15.69 13.46
N LEU A 177 -10.38 -16.25 13.66
CA LEU A 177 -10.11 -17.16 14.77
C LEU A 177 -10.12 -16.45 16.13
N LEU A 178 -9.63 -15.22 16.21
CA LEU A 178 -9.65 -14.41 17.42
C LEU A 178 -11.07 -13.89 17.76
N GLY A 179 -11.94 -13.72 16.76
CA GLY A 179 -13.29 -13.13 16.89
C GLY A 179 -14.45 -14.12 17.01
N GLY A 180 -14.23 -15.43 16.88
CA GLY A 180 -15.17 -16.51 17.24
C GLY A 180 -16.50 -16.62 16.46
N THR A 181 -17.02 -15.60 15.79
CA THR A 181 -18.29 -15.68 15.05
C THR A 181 -18.36 -14.71 13.85
N GLN A 182 -19.01 -15.15 12.77
CA GLN A 182 -19.33 -14.39 11.54
C GLN A 182 -20.15 -13.10 11.78
N SER A 183 -20.65 -12.88 13.00
CA SER A 183 -21.48 -11.73 13.37
C SER A 183 -20.74 -10.40 13.26
N TRP A 184 -19.45 -10.36 13.62
CA TRP A 184 -18.66 -9.12 13.59
C TRP A 184 -18.40 -8.59 12.19
N TRP A 185 -18.15 -9.47 11.21
CA TRP A 185 -17.99 -9.07 9.82
C TRP A 185 -19.32 -8.52 9.26
N SER A 186 -20.44 -9.12 9.66
CA SER A 186 -21.77 -8.66 9.27
C SER A 186 -22.10 -7.29 9.89
N GLU A 187 -21.72 -7.05 11.15
CA GLU A 187 -21.91 -5.76 11.84
C GLU A 187 -21.05 -4.65 11.26
N VAL A 188 -19.77 -4.91 10.96
CA VAL A 188 -18.86 -3.92 10.33
C VAL A 188 -19.27 -3.61 8.89
N LEU A 189 -19.70 -4.61 8.11
CA LEU A 189 -20.22 -4.41 6.76
C LEU A 189 -21.58 -3.68 6.74
N GLN A 190 -22.36 -3.74 7.83
CA GLN A 190 -23.69 -3.10 7.93
C GLN A 190 -23.66 -1.66 8.48
N GLY A 191 -22.50 -1.10 8.82
CA GLY A 191 -22.36 0.32 9.13
C GLY A 191 -23.31 0.81 10.23
N ARG A 192 -23.17 0.30 11.45
CA ARG A 192 -23.69 0.96 12.66
C ARG A 192 -22.56 1.55 13.49
#